data_AF-A0AAW5AYB5-F1
#
_entry.id   AF-A0AAW5AYB5-F1
#
_cell.length_a   1.000
_cell.length_b   1.000
_cell.length_c   1.000
_cell.angle_alpha   90.00
_cell.angle_beta   90.00
_cell.angle_gamma   90.00
#
_symmetry.space_group_name_H-M   'P 1'
#
loop_
_entity.id
_entity.type
_entity.pdbx_description
1 polymer ?
#
loop_
_entity_poly.entity_id
_entity_poly.type
_entity_poly.pdbx_seq_one_letter_code
_entity_poly.pdbx_strand_id
1 'polypeptide(L)'
;MSGISIFSTFILLGTQLANYLIRQHYNIEEEKQPIDHRQKIIKRIFLFLLIMIVTLLFIYSTLQLTLLIAMGASIFYTGYQSLVEYKYAQEEKQYIFHFVRMIGFAIIFTSILYITQRIISIEEVVQDEELFDPRTIEQLEIENYMWNGDRSNERMITIEDSNLINRLFNTLFTLEVRESLEVNVDWDEIYSLNMQNQPIYYIDVSEKLINIGYTTYEIVGENPIYEMLEEMEVDWEKSAY
;
A
#
# COMPACT_ATOMS: atom_id res chain seq x y z
N MET A 1 2.66 12.22 -9.76
CA MET A 1 1.37 12.07 -9.05
C MET A 1 0.95 10.62 -9.20
N SER A 2 0.70 9.91 -8.10
CA SER A 2 0.29 8.50 -8.15
C SER A 2 -1.09 8.34 -8.81
N GLY A 3 -1.34 7.21 -9.47
CA GLY A 3 -2.65 6.89 -10.09
C GLY A 3 -3.82 6.99 -9.08
N ILE A 4 -3.56 6.64 -7.81
CA ILE A 4 -4.50 6.79 -6.69
C ILE A 4 -4.95 8.25 -6.50
N SER A 5 -4.03 9.21 -6.65
CA SER A 5 -4.33 10.64 -6.48
C SER A 5 -5.26 11.17 -7.57
N ILE A 6 -5.03 10.73 -8.82
CA ILE A 6 -5.86 11.08 -9.98
C ILE A 6 -7.26 10.48 -9.81
N PHE A 7 -7.34 9.18 -9.52
CA PHE A 7 -8.61 8.49 -9.28
C PHE A 7 -9.43 9.14 -8.17
N SER A 8 -8.81 9.41 -7.01
CA SER A 8 -9.47 10.07 -5.88
C SER A 8 -10.04 11.43 -6.25
N THR A 9 -9.30 12.21 -7.04
CA THR A 9 -9.75 13.52 -7.53
C THR A 9 -10.98 13.39 -8.43
N PHE A 10 -11.00 12.41 -9.35
CA PHE A 10 -12.16 12.16 -10.19
C PHE A 10 -13.41 11.78 -9.39
N ILE A 11 -13.28 10.91 -8.39
CA ILE A 11 -14.42 10.52 -7.54
C ILE A 11 -14.94 11.72 -6.74
N LEU A 12 -14.05 12.55 -6.19
CA LEU A 12 -14.44 13.75 -5.47
C LEU A 12 -15.17 14.75 -6.39
N LEU A 13 -14.65 14.99 -7.61
CA LEU A 13 -15.31 15.84 -8.60
C LEU A 13 -16.68 15.29 -9.01
N GLY A 14 -16.79 13.98 -9.25
CA GLY A 14 -18.06 13.32 -9.53
C GLY A 14 -19.06 13.45 -8.38
N THR A 15 -18.60 13.33 -7.14
CA THR A 15 -19.41 13.55 -5.93
C THR A 15 -19.90 14.99 -5.84
N GLN A 16 -19.06 15.99 -6.17
CA GLN A 16 -19.47 17.39 -6.20
C GLN A 16 -20.49 17.66 -7.32
N LEU A 17 -20.29 17.07 -8.50
CA LEU A 17 -21.23 17.18 -9.61
C LEU A 17 -22.59 16.56 -9.24
N ALA A 18 -22.60 15.37 -8.63
CA ALA A 18 -23.83 14.73 -8.15
C ALA A 18 -24.55 15.63 -7.13
N ASN A 19 -23.84 16.20 -6.16
CA ASN A 19 -24.41 17.15 -5.21
C ASN A 19 -24.98 18.40 -5.91
N TYR A 20 -24.28 18.94 -6.91
CA TYR A 20 -24.76 20.08 -7.69
C TYR A 20 -26.08 19.76 -8.42
N LEU A 21 -26.15 18.61 -9.10
CA LEU A 21 -27.35 18.15 -9.81
C LEU A 21 -28.52 17.89 -8.86
N ILE A 22 -28.26 17.28 -7.70
CA ILE A 22 -29.27 17.03 -6.65
C ILE A 22 -29.80 18.36 -6.11
N ARG A 23 -28.92 19.32 -5.82
CA ARG A 23 -29.32 20.65 -5.35
C ARG A 23 -30.21 21.35 -6.37
N GLN A 24 -29.87 21.27 -7.65
CA GLN A 24 -30.67 21.83 -8.73
C GLN A 24 -32.03 21.11 -8.89
N HIS A 25 -32.05 19.79 -8.80
CA HIS A 25 -33.27 19.00 -9.00
C HIS A 25 -34.28 19.17 -7.85
N TYR A 26 -33.79 19.22 -6.61
CA TYR A 26 -34.65 19.31 -5.42
C TYR A 26 -34.86 20.74 -4.91
N ASN A 27 -34.27 21.75 -5.57
CA ASN A 27 -34.31 23.16 -5.20
C ASN A 27 -34.03 23.38 -3.70
N ILE A 28 -32.97 22.73 -3.19
CA ILE A 28 -32.62 22.78 -1.77
C ILE A 28 -31.96 24.13 -1.48
N GLU A 29 -32.67 24.97 -0.71
CA GLU A 29 -32.14 26.23 -0.19
C GLU A 29 -31.10 25.96 0.91
N GLU A 30 -30.05 26.77 0.96
CA GLU A 30 -29.05 26.72 2.04
C GLU A 30 -29.64 27.36 3.31
N GLU A 31 -30.60 26.70 3.93
CA GLU A 31 -31.09 27.15 5.24
C GLU A 31 -30.01 26.89 6.29
N LYS A 32 -29.59 27.97 6.97
CA LYS A 32 -28.81 27.90 8.20
C LYS A 32 -29.69 27.30 9.28
N GLN A 33 -29.74 25.98 9.37
CA GLN A 33 -30.41 25.32 10.48
C GLN A 33 -29.95 25.92 11.82
N PRO A 34 -30.88 26.19 12.77
CA PRO A 34 -30.51 26.34 14.15
C PRO A 34 -30.10 24.96 14.68
N ILE A 35 -28.84 24.57 14.43
CA ILE A 35 -28.24 23.37 14.99
C ILE A 35 -28.40 23.44 16.52
N ASP A 36 -29.08 22.46 17.12
CA ASP A 36 -29.21 22.36 18.57
C ASP A 36 -27.82 22.45 19.23
N HIS A 37 -27.71 23.20 20.33
CA HIS A 37 -26.44 23.47 21.00
C HIS A 37 -25.67 22.17 21.30
N ARG A 38 -26.38 21.10 21.65
CA ARG A 38 -25.82 19.76 21.88
C ARG A 38 -25.15 19.18 20.63
N GLN A 39 -25.80 19.28 19.47
CA GLN A 39 -25.23 18.80 18.20
C GLN A 39 -24.00 19.62 17.78
N LYS A 40 -24.00 20.93 18.04
CA LYS A 40 -22.84 21.80 17.79
C LYS A 40 -21.63 21.43 18.64
N ILE A 41 -21.86 21.07 19.91
CA ILE A 41 -20.81 20.57 20.82
C ILE A 41 -20.27 19.23 20.32
N ILE A 42 -21.15 18.28 19.96
CA ILE A 42 -20.76 16.97 19.43
C ILE A 42 -19.92 17.13 18.14
N LYS A 43 -20.37 17.98 17.20
CA LYS A 43 -19.60 18.27 15.97
C LYS A 43 -18.20 18.81 16.28
N ARG A 44 -18.07 19.71 17.27
CA ARG A 44 -16.77 20.26 17.70
C ARG A 44 -15.87 19.22 18.38
N ILE A 45 -16.43 18.40 19.27
CA ILE A 45 -15.69 17.33 19.94
C ILE A 45 -15.19 16.32 18.92
N PHE A 46 -16.06 15.90 17.99
CA PHE A 46 -15.67 14.96 16.94
C PHE A 46 -14.58 15.54 16.03
N LEU A 47 -14.71 16.81 15.61
CA LEU A 47 -13.70 17.48 14.80
C LEU A 47 -12.36 17.59 15.55
N PHE A 48 -12.39 17.95 16.84
CA PHE A 48 -11.20 18.02 17.67
C PHE A 48 -10.54 16.64 17.83
N LEU A 49 -11.32 15.60 18.13
CA LEU A 49 -10.82 14.23 18.23
C LEU A 49 -10.24 13.76 16.90
N LEU A 50 -10.88 14.07 15.77
CA LEU A 50 -10.36 13.75 14.43
C LEU A 50 -9.01 14.41 14.20
N ILE A 51 -8.88 15.71 14.45
CA ILE A 51 -7.62 16.46 14.29
C ILE A 51 -6.54 15.88 15.20
N MET A 52 -6.87 15.60 16.46
CA MET A 52 -5.94 15.03 17.43
C MET A 52 -5.47 13.63 17.00
N ILE A 53 -6.38 12.75 16.56
CA ILE A 53 -6.07 11.41 16.06
C ILE A 53 -5.17 11.51 14.82
N VAL A 54 -5.50 12.35 13.84
CA VAL A 54 -4.68 12.55 12.64
C VAL A 54 -3.30 13.09 13.00
N THR A 55 -3.20 14.01 13.97
CA THR A 55 -1.91 14.56 14.41
C THR A 55 -1.06 13.52 15.13
N LEU A 56 -1.65 12.74 16.04
CA LEU A 56 -0.95 11.66 16.74
C LEU A 56 -0.48 10.58 15.75
N LEU A 57 -1.35 10.20 14.81
CA LEU A 57 -0.98 9.23 13.77
C LEU A 57 0.11 9.77 12.86
N PHE A 58 0.08 11.04 12.47
CA PHE A 58 1.15 11.64 11.69
C PHE A 58 2.52 11.57 12.39
N ILE A 59 2.54 11.61 13.73
CA ILE A 59 3.78 11.51 14.52
C ILE A 59 4.26 10.06 14.62
N TYR A 60 3.35 9.09 14.73
CA TYR A 60 3.67 7.71 15.13
C TYR A 60 3.40 6.64 14.06
N SER A 61 2.89 7.01 12.88
CA SER A 61 2.36 6.08 11.89
C SER A 61 2.83 6.43 10.48
N THR A 62 2.74 5.46 9.57
CA THR A 62 3.00 5.71 8.16
C THR A 62 1.94 6.64 7.57
N LEU A 63 2.33 7.41 6.54
CA LEU A 63 1.43 8.33 5.85
C LEU A 63 0.20 7.62 5.27
N GLN A 64 0.37 6.38 4.80
CA GLN A 64 -0.71 5.56 4.25
C GLN A 64 -1.73 5.11 5.31
N LEU A 65 -1.28 4.63 6.48
CA LEU A 65 -2.19 4.26 7.58
C LEU A 65 -2.95 5.49 8.11
N THR A 66 -2.28 6.64 8.19
CA THR A 66 -2.92 7.92 8.53
C THR A 66 -4.02 8.29 7.54
N LEU A 67 -3.76 8.13 6.23
CA LEU A 67 -4.76 8.38 5.18
C LEU A 67 -5.97 7.43 5.29
N LEU A 68 -5.74 6.13 5.50
CA LEU A 68 -6.83 5.14 5.65
C LEU A 68 -7.73 5.49 6.83
N ILE A 69 -7.16 5.85 7.98
CA ILE A 69 -7.93 6.22 9.18
C ILE A 69 -8.69 7.53 8.94
N ALA A 70 -8.06 8.53 8.31
CA ALA A 70 -8.72 9.79 7.99
C ALA A 70 -9.92 9.59 7.03
N MET A 71 -9.79 8.70 6.05
CA MET A 71 -10.90 8.32 5.16
C MET A 71 -12.01 7.57 5.90
N GLY A 72 -11.65 6.57 6.70
CA GLY A 72 -12.62 5.85 7.53
C GLY A 72 -13.41 6.78 8.45
N ALA A 73 -12.73 7.70 9.12
CA ALA A 73 -13.36 8.69 9.98
C ALA A 73 -14.25 9.68 9.19
N SER A 74 -13.86 10.03 7.96
CA SER A 74 -14.69 10.86 7.06
C SER A 74 -15.97 10.16 6.64
N ILE A 75 -15.92 8.84 6.36
CA ILE A 75 -17.10 8.01 6.09
C ILE A 75 -18.01 8.00 7.32
N PHE A 76 -17.47 7.71 8.51
CA PHE A 76 -18.27 7.71 9.75
C PHE A 76 -18.90 9.06 10.04
N TYR A 77 -18.15 10.15 9.87
CA TYR A 77 -18.65 11.50 10.11
C TYR A 77 -19.79 11.87 9.16
N THR A 78 -19.59 11.67 7.86
CA THR A 78 -20.60 11.99 6.84
C THR A 78 -21.82 11.09 6.94
N GLY A 79 -21.64 9.81 7.24
CA GLY A 79 -22.73 8.87 7.52
C GLY A 79 -23.53 9.26 8.76
N TYR A 80 -22.86 9.62 9.85
CA TYR A 80 -23.52 10.11 11.06
C TYR A 80 -24.32 11.38 10.80
N GLN A 81 -23.77 12.35 10.06
CA GLN A 81 -24.49 13.57 9.69
C GLN A 81 -25.72 13.28 8.85
N SER A 82 -25.60 12.41 7.85
CA SER A 82 -26.74 11.98 7.04
C SER A 82 -27.84 11.35 7.91
N LEU A 83 -27.49 10.46 8.85
CA LEU A 83 -28.47 9.84 9.75
C LEU A 83 -29.16 10.84 10.68
N VAL A 84 -28.41 11.78 11.26
CA VAL A 84 -28.96 12.81 12.15
C VAL A 84 -29.91 13.73 11.37
N GLU A 85 -29.49 14.23 10.21
CA GLU A 85 -30.32 15.11 9.40
C GLU A 85 -31.53 14.39 8.83
N TYR A 86 -31.40 13.13 8.44
CA TYR A 86 -32.53 12.31 8.03
C TYR A 86 -33.57 12.17 9.16
N LYS A 87 -33.12 12.02 10.41
CA LYS A 87 -34.01 11.84 11.56
C LYS A 87 -34.61 13.13 12.11
N TYR A 88 -33.88 14.24 12.06
CA TYR A 88 -34.24 15.48 12.77
C TYR A 88 -34.54 16.66 11.85
N ALA A 89 -34.17 16.60 10.57
CA ALA A 89 -34.33 17.69 9.61
C ALA A 89 -34.60 17.16 8.18
N GLN A 90 -35.47 16.15 8.08
CA GLN A 90 -35.72 15.44 6.83
C GLN A 90 -36.26 16.34 5.71
N GLU A 91 -37.09 17.33 6.06
CA GLU A 91 -37.75 18.23 5.13
C GLU A 91 -36.75 19.05 4.31
N GLU A 92 -35.60 19.36 4.89
CA GLU A 92 -34.53 20.14 4.25
C GLU A 92 -33.66 19.31 3.30
N LYS A 93 -33.77 17.97 3.35
CA LYS A 93 -33.05 17.04 2.46
C LYS A 93 -31.52 17.16 2.44
N GLN A 94 -30.92 17.94 3.34
CA GLN A 94 -29.47 18.11 3.43
C GLN A 94 -28.73 16.78 3.68
N TYR A 95 -29.41 15.83 4.33
CA TYR A 95 -28.92 14.47 4.55
C TYR A 95 -28.52 13.74 3.27
N ILE A 96 -29.11 14.09 2.12
CA ILE A 96 -28.79 13.51 0.82
C ILE A 96 -27.37 13.90 0.41
N PHE A 97 -26.94 15.14 0.64
CA PHE A 97 -25.59 15.58 0.31
C PHE A 97 -24.54 14.86 1.16
N HIS A 98 -24.82 14.70 2.46
CA HIS A 98 -23.94 13.97 3.36
C HIS A 98 -23.88 12.48 3.00
N PHE A 99 -24.99 11.89 2.57
CA PHE A 99 -25.04 10.52 2.08
C PHE A 99 -24.22 10.31 0.80
N VAL A 100 -24.36 11.20 -0.18
CA VAL A 100 -23.58 11.15 -1.44
C VAL A 100 -22.09 11.31 -1.16
N ARG A 101 -21.70 12.20 -0.25
CA ARG A 101 -20.31 12.34 0.20
C ARG A 101 -19.78 11.09 0.90
N MET A 102 -20.59 10.46 1.75
CA MET A 102 -20.24 9.19 2.40
C MET A 102 -19.95 8.11 1.36
N ILE A 103 -20.80 7.97 0.34
CA ILE A 103 -20.58 7.01 -0.76
C ILE A 103 -19.28 7.33 -1.52
N GLY A 104 -19.04 8.60 -1.85
CA GLY A 104 -17.81 9.02 -2.52
C GLY A 104 -16.55 8.63 -1.72
N PHE A 105 -16.54 8.90 -0.41
CA PHE A 105 -15.44 8.48 0.46
C PHE A 105 -15.33 6.96 0.58
N ALA A 106 -16.44 6.23 0.63
CA ALA A 106 -16.43 4.77 0.68
C ALA A 106 -15.81 4.16 -0.59
N ILE A 107 -16.14 4.67 -1.78
CA ILE A 107 -15.54 4.22 -3.05
C ILE A 107 -14.02 4.43 -3.03
N ILE A 108 -13.56 5.62 -2.63
CA ILE A 108 -12.13 5.92 -2.57
C ILE A 108 -11.44 4.98 -1.56
N PHE A 109 -12.02 4.83 -0.37
CA PHE A 109 -11.48 3.98 0.69
C PHE A 109 -11.34 2.52 0.25
N THR A 110 -12.39 1.93 -0.32
CA THR A 110 -12.35 0.55 -0.82
C THR A 110 -11.36 0.40 -1.97
N SER A 111 -11.20 1.40 -2.83
CA SER A 111 -10.23 1.36 -3.93
C SER A 111 -8.79 1.41 -3.43
N ILE A 112 -8.50 2.24 -2.43
CA ILE A 112 -7.18 2.30 -1.80
C ILE A 112 -6.88 0.96 -1.12
N LEU A 113 -7.83 0.40 -0.37
CA LEU A 113 -7.66 -0.92 0.22
C LEU A 113 -7.40 -1.98 -0.85
N TYR A 114 -8.17 -1.97 -1.94
CA TYR A 114 -7.97 -2.93 -3.02
C TYR A 114 -6.56 -2.83 -3.64
N ILE A 115 -6.07 -1.62 -3.89
CA ILE A 115 -4.75 -1.40 -4.48
C ILE A 115 -3.63 -1.79 -3.49
N THR A 116 -3.71 -1.28 -2.25
CA THR A 116 -2.64 -1.47 -1.24
C THR A 116 -2.63 -2.85 -0.61
N GLN A 117 -3.75 -3.58 -0.63
CA GLN A 117 -3.83 -4.94 -0.09
C GLN A 117 -3.84 -6.01 -1.18
N ARG A 118 -3.66 -5.62 -2.44
CA ARG A 118 -3.60 -6.55 -3.57
C ARG A 118 -2.46 -7.52 -3.34
N ILE A 119 -2.78 -8.80 -3.43
CA ILE A 119 -1.80 -9.88 -3.47
C ILE A 119 -1.59 -10.21 -4.93
N ILE A 120 -0.34 -10.22 -5.37
CA ILE A 120 0.09 -10.53 -6.74
C ILE A 120 1.25 -11.53 -6.67
N SER A 121 1.45 -12.32 -7.73
CA SER A 121 2.63 -13.18 -7.82
C SER A 121 3.86 -12.34 -8.18
N ILE A 122 5.05 -12.80 -7.78
CA ILE A 122 6.30 -12.18 -8.25
C ILE A 122 6.43 -12.29 -9.77
N GLU A 123 5.91 -13.35 -10.38
CA GLU A 123 5.84 -13.45 -11.84
C GLU A 123 5.12 -12.24 -12.45
N GLU A 124 3.98 -11.81 -11.89
CA GLU A 124 3.25 -10.64 -12.38
C GLU A 124 4.05 -9.34 -12.18
N VAL A 125 4.68 -9.17 -11.01
CA VAL A 125 5.54 -8.00 -10.70
C VAL A 125 6.68 -7.86 -11.72
N VAL A 126 7.29 -8.99 -12.06
CA VAL A 126 8.48 -9.05 -12.91
C VAL A 126 8.12 -9.01 -14.40
N GLN A 127 6.96 -9.50 -14.81
CA GLN A 127 6.46 -9.40 -16.19
C GLN A 127 6.00 -7.98 -16.57
N ASP A 128 5.56 -7.18 -15.61
CA ASP A 128 5.27 -5.76 -15.83
C ASP A 128 6.52 -4.98 -16.28
N GLU A 129 7.71 -5.45 -15.92
CA GLU A 129 8.99 -5.02 -16.47
C GLU A 129 9.29 -5.84 -17.73
N GLU A 130 8.68 -5.45 -18.88
CA GLU A 130 8.52 -6.14 -20.18
C GLU A 130 9.73 -6.90 -20.82
N LEU A 131 10.85 -7.07 -20.13
CA LEU A 131 12.11 -7.61 -20.65
C LEU A 131 12.85 -8.58 -19.70
N PHE A 132 12.29 -8.97 -18.55
CA PHE A 132 12.94 -9.95 -17.68
C PHE A 132 12.67 -11.40 -18.11
N ASP A 133 13.73 -12.15 -18.45
CA ASP A 133 13.65 -13.59 -18.70
C ASP A 133 14.77 -14.32 -17.94
N PRO A 134 14.44 -15.09 -16.87
CA PRO A 134 15.42 -15.85 -16.11
C PRO A 134 16.28 -16.78 -16.94
N ARG A 135 15.75 -17.28 -18.07
CA ARG A 135 16.45 -18.23 -18.94
C ARG A 135 17.62 -17.60 -19.68
N THR A 136 17.70 -16.27 -19.68
CA THR A 136 18.79 -15.51 -20.31
C THR A 136 19.90 -15.15 -19.33
N ILE A 137 19.75 -15.51 -18.05
CA ILE A 137 20.75 -15.26 -17.00
C ILE A 137 21.87 -16.31 -17.15
N GLU A 138 23.04 -15.86 -17.61
CA GLU A 138 24.23 -16.71 -17.74
C GLU A 138 24.93 -16.92 -16.39
N GLN A 139 24.91 -15.90 -15.53
CA GLN A 139 25.60 -15.87 -14.25
C GLN A 139 24.73 -15.13 -13.22
N LEU A 140 24.60 -15.73 -12.04
CA LEU A 140 23.88 -15.16 -10.90
C LEU A 140 24.86 -14.99 -9.74
N GLU A 141 25.06 -13.75 -9.30
CA GLU A 141 25.86 -13.43 -8.12
C GLU A 141 24.92 -13.28 -6.92
N ILE A 142 25.16 -14.06 -5.86
CA ILE A 142 24.37 -14.00 -4.62
C ILE A 142 25.26 -13.44 -3.53
N GLU A 143 24.91 -12.26 -3.04
CA GLU A 143 25.50 -11.67 -1.84
C GLU A 143 24.58 -11.95 -0.66
N ASN A 144 25.14 -12.36 0.48
CA ASN A 144 24.41 -12.42 1.74
C ASN A 144 25.06 -11.51 2.77
N TYR A 145 24.25 -10.68 3.42
CA TYR A 145 24.71 -9.74 4.43
C TYR A 145 23.59 -9.37 5.42
N MET A 146 24.00 -8.85 6.58
CA MET A 146 23.08 -8.27 7.56
C MET A 146 23.15 -6.74 7.52
N TRP A 147 22.00 -6.06 7.65
CA TRP A 147 21.90 -4.61 7.62
C TRP A 147 21.64 -4.03 9.02
N ASN A 148 22.70 -3.61 9.72
CA ASN A 148 22.62 -3.03 11.08
C ASN A 148 23.10 -1.57 11.10
N GLY A 149 22.71 -0.78 10.09
CA GLY A 149 23.23 0.57 9.85
C GLY A 149 24.51 0.61 9.00
N ASP A 150 25.29 -0.48 9.01
CA ASP A 150 26.36 -0.80 8.07
C ASP A 150 26.19 -2.27 7.61
N ARG A 151 26.73 -2.63 6.43
CA ARG A 151 26.77 -4.02 5.96
C ARG A 151 27.75 -4.83 6.82
N SER A 152 27.32 -6.04 7.22
CA SER A 152 28.12 -6.94 8.04
C SER A 152 27.88 -8.41 7.66
N ASN A 153 28.81 -9.29 8.04
CA ASN A 153 28.77 -10.73 7.75
C ASN A 153 28.64 -11.07 6.26
N GLU A 154 29.31 -10.28 5.41
CA GLU A 154 29.20 -10.43 3.97
C GLU A 154 29.85 -11.72 3.45
N ARG A 155 29.06 -12.49 2.70
CA ARG A 155 29.52 -13.65 1.94
C ARG A 155 28.93 -13.61 0.54
N MET A 156 29.66 -14.12 -0.44
CA MET A 156 29.26 -14.10 -1.85
C MET A 156 29.41 -15.47 -2.47
N ILE A 157 28.55 -15.76 -3.44
CA ILE A 157 28.75 -16.86 -4.37
C ILE A 157 28.36 -16.44 -5.79
N THR A 158 29.06 -17.00 -6.78
CA THR A 158 28.67 -16.97 -8.18
C THR A 158 28.11 -18.32 -8.61
N ILE A 159 26.92 -18.33 -9.21
CA ILE A 159 26.26 -19.51 -9.77
C ILE A 159 26.20 -19.37 -11.28
N GLU A 160 26.69 -20.38 -12.00
CA GLU A 160 26.61 -20.50 -13.47
C GLU A 160 25.75 -21.71 -13.90
N ASP A 161 25.29 -22.53 -12.94
CA ASP A 161 24.41 -23.68 -13.25
C ASP A 161 23.00 -23.20 -13.61
N SER A 162 22.74 -23.16 -14.92
CA SER A 162 21.43 -22.82 -15.48
C SER A 162 20.25 -23.60 -14.86
N ASN A 163 20.42 -24.86 -14.43
CA ASN A 163 19.32 -25.60 -13.79
C ASN A 163 19.03 -25.06 -12.39
N LEU A 164 20.07 -24.75 -11.62
CA LEU A 164 19.93 -24.15 -10.30
C LEU A 164 19.33 -22.75 -10.39
N ILE A 165 19.82 -21.92 -11.31
CA ILE A 165 19.28 -20.58 -11.60
C ILE A 165 17.79 -20.69 -11.96
N ASN A 166 17.43 -21.54 -12.92
CA ASN A 166 16.03 -21.72 -13.31
C ASN A 166 15.15 -22.21 -12.14
N ARG A 167 15.67 -23.10 -11.29
CA ARG A 167 14.94 -23.56 -10.10
C ARG A 167 14.72 -22.43 -9.09
N LEU A 168 15.72 -21.58 -8.83
CA LEU A 168 15.60 -20.41 -7.97
C LEU A 168 14.50 -19.48 -8.46
N PHE A 169 14.54 -19.08 -9.73
CA PHE A 169 13.55 -18.16 -10.31
C PHE A 169 12.16 -18.78 -10.41
N ASN A 170 12.03 -20.06 -10.76
CA ASN A 170 10.73 -20.73 -10.75
C ASN A 170 10.11 -20.75 -9.34
N THR A 171 10.93 -20.95 -8.30
CA THR A 171 10.48 -20.91 -6.90
C THR A 171 10.09 -19.48 -6.51
N LEU A 172 10.92 -18.50 -6.87
CA LEU A 172 10.66 -17.07 -6.65
C LEU A 172 9.32 -16.62 -7.25
N PHE A 173 9.05 -17.05 -8.48
CA PHE A 173 7.86 -16.67 -9.24
C PHE A 173 6.55 -17.23 -8.67
N THR A 174 6.62 -18.31 -7.89
CA THR A 174 5.44 -18.84 -7.18
C THR A 174 5.06 -18.06 -5.93
N LEU A 175 5.92 -17.16 -5.45
CA LEU A 175 5.63 -16.37 -4.25
C LEU A 175 4.50 -15.39 -4.50
N GLU A 176 3.60 -15.33 -3.53
CA GLU A 176 2.57 -14.31 -3.44
C GLU A 176 3.09 -13.17 -2.57
N VAL A 177 2.95 -11.94 -3.06
CA VAL A 177 3.43 -10.75 -2.36
C VAL A 177 2.42 -9.61 -2.37
N ARG A 178 2.61 -8.70 -1.44
CA ARG A 178 1.88 -7.44 -1.33
C ARG A 178 2.90 -6.32 -1.22
N GLU A 179 2.68 -5.20 -1.90
CA GLU A 179 3.53 -4.01 -1.75
C GLU A 179 3.60 -3.59 -0.28
N SER A 180 4.81 -3.44 0.27
CA SER A 180 4.98 -3.06 1.68
C SER A 180 4.59 -1.60 1.87
N LEU A 181 3.85 -1.34 2.95
CA LEU A 181 3.36 0.00 3.30
C LEU A 181 4.37 0.80 4.14
N GLU A 182 5.44 0.14 4.58
CA GLU A 182 6.46 0.69 5.45
C GLU A 182 7.68 1.13 4.64
N VAL A 183 8.07 2.40 4.80
CA VAL A 183 9.21 2.98 4.09
C VAL A 183 10.55 2.54 4.71
N ASN A 184 10.53 2.18 6.00
CA ASN A 184 11.69 1.75 6.76
C ASN A 184 11.37 0.41 7.42
N VAL A 185 11.33 -0.66 6.63
CA VAL A 185 11.26 -2.01 7.19
C VAL A 185 12.68 -2.43 7.54
N ASP A 186 12.89 -2.96 8.74
CA ASP A 186 14.18 -3.54 9.12
C ASP A 186 14.35 -4.88 8.40
N TRP A 187 15.44 -4.99 7.64
CA TRP A 187 15.86 -6.22 6.98
C TRP A 187 16.94 -6.88 7.84
N ASP A 188 16.65 -8.04 8.41
CA ASP A 188 17.59 -8.74 9.29
C ASP A 188 18.77 -9.35 8.49
N GLU A 189 18.48 -10.37 7.69
CA GLU A 189 19.41 -11.05 6.80
C GLU A 189 18.90 -10.95 5.35
N ILE A 190 19.79 -10.51 4.46
CA ILE A 190 19.46 -10.20 3.06
C ILE A 190 20.28 -11.09 2.16
N TYR A 191 19.61 -11.75 1.21
CA TYR A 191 20.23 -12.40 0.06
C TYR A 191 19.94 -11.55 -1.19
N SER A 192 20.95 -10.87 -1.70
CA SER A 192 20.87 -10.04 -2.90
C SER A 192 21.25 -10.87 -4.13
N LEU A 193 20.26 -11.14 -4.97
CA LEU A 193 20.38 -11.86 -6.23
C LEU A 193 20.72 -10.87 -7.35
N ASN A 194 22.00 -10.73 -7.66
CA ASN A 194 22.53 -9.79 -8.64
C ASN A 194 22.66 -10.45 -10.02
N MET A 195 22.08 -9.80 -11.03
CA MET A 195 21.98 -10.32 -12.39
C MET A 195 22.61 -9.34 -13.36
N GLN A 196 23.61 -9.80 -14.12
CA GLN A 196 24.23 -8.98 -15.14
C GLN A 196 23.35 -8.91 -16.40
N ASN A 197 23.31 -7.74 -17.05
CA ASN A 197 22.62 -7.49 -18.32
C ASN A 197 21.10 -7.74 -18.33
N GLN A 198 20.46 -7.72 -17.16
CA GLN A 198 19.00 -7.79 -17.03
C GLN A 198 18.41 -6.40 -16.73
N PRO A 199 17.15 -6.13 -17.11
CA PRO A 199 16.44 -4.90 -16.71
C PRO A 199 16.31 -4.77 -15.20
N ILE A 200 16.09 -5.90 -14.53
CA ILE A 200 16.12 -6.02 -13.08
C ILE A 200 17.55 -6.40 -12.69
N TYR A 201 18.29 -5.42 -12.17
CA TYR A 201 19.70 -5.61 -11.81
C TYR A 201 19.89 -6.47 -10.57
N TYR A 202 18.97 -6.38 -9.60
CA TYR A 202 19.03 -7.14 -8.37
C TYR A 202 17.64 -7.43 -7.81
N ILE A 203 17.54 -8.52 -7.06
CA ILE A 203 16.39 -8.87 -6.23
C ILE A 203 16.90 -9.16 -4.83
N ASP A 204 16.46 -8.41 -3.83
CA ASP A 204 16.82 -8.68 -2.44
C ASP A 204 15.76 -9.56 -1.80
N VAL A 205 16.18 -10.63 -1.13
CA VAL A 205 15.30 -11.58 -0.43
C VAL A 205 15.68 -11.61 1.04
N SER A 206 14.69 -11.43 1.91
CA SER A 206 14.77 -11.73 3.35
C SER A 206 13.67 -12.71 3.72
N GLU A 207 13.63 -13.18 4.97
CA GLU A 207 12.60 -14.12 5.44
C GLU A 207 11.17 -13.65 5.10
N LYS A 208 10.88 -12.35 5.25
CA LYS A 208 9.52 -11.79 5.12
C LYS A 208 9.34 -10.78 3.99
N LEU A 209 10.43 -10.30 3.41
CA LEU A 209 10.41 -9.20 2.44
C LEU A 209 11.18 -9.57 1.18
N ILE A 210 10.76 -9.00 0.07
CA ILE A 210 11.46 -9.06 -1.20
C ILE A 210 11.49 -7.66 -1.84
N ASN A 211 12.65 -7.25 -2.38
CA ASN A 211 12.80 -5.99 -3.10
C ASN A 211 13.07 -6.30 -4.55
N ILE A 212 12.28 -5.71 -5.45
CA ILE A 212 12.44 -5.83 -6.89
C ILE A 212 12.43 -4.43 -7.47
N GLY A 213 13.51 -4.04 -8.15
CA GLY A 213 13.55 -2.77 -8.88
C GLY A 213 13.23 -1.55 -8.01
N TYR A 214 13.73 -1.53 -6.78
CA TYR A 214 13.49 -0.49 -5.77
C TYR A 214 12.11 -0.48 -5.10
N THR A 215 11.25 -1.46 -5.39
CA THR A 215 9.97 -1.63 -4.70
C THR A 215 10.05 -2.78 -3.72
N THR A 216 9.70 -2.53 -2.45
CA THR A 216 9.69 -3.55 -1.40
C THR A 216 8.29 -4.16 -1.28
N TYR A 217 8.24 -5.48 -1.20
CA TYR A 217 7.04 -6.26 -1.01
C TYR A 217 7.16 -7.15 0.23
N GLU A 218 6.04 -7.33 0.93
CA GLU A 218 5.85 -8.32 1.97
C GLU A 218 5.42 -9.65 1.37
N ILE A 219 6.08 -10.72 1.79
CA ILE A 219 5.76 -12.08 1.35
C ILE A 219 4.53 -12.57 2.12
N VAL A 220 3.56 -13.09 1.38
CA VAL A 220 2.34 -13.65 1.95
C VAL A 220 2.50 -15.17 2.08
N GLY A 221 2.73 -15.63 3.31
CA GLY A 221 2.88 -17.04 3.62
C GLY A 221 4.33 -17.44 3.84
N GLU A 222 4.68 -18.66 3.42
CA GLU A 222 6.03 -19.21 3.56
C GLU A 222 6.96 -18.68 2.47
N ASN A 223 8.26 -18.64 2.77
CA ASN A 223 9.29 -18.15 1.87
C ASN A 223 10.28 -19.28 1.48
N PRO A 224 9.87 -20.18 0.57
CA PRO A 224 10.70 -21.31 0.15
C PRO A 224 12.00 -20.90 -0.54
N ILE A 225 12.09 -19.68 -1.09
CA ILE A 225 13.36 -19.22 -1.70
C ILE A 225 14.38 -18.84 -0.62
N TYR A 226 13.95 -18.23 0.48
CA TYR A 226 14.83 -17.92 1.61
C TYR A 226 15.38 -19.20 2.24
N GLU A 227 14.51 -20.19 2.50
CA GLU A 227 14.93 -21.51 2.99
C GLU A 227 15.92 -22.18 2.02
N MET A 228 15.62 -22.16 0.72
CA MET A 228 16.51 -22.73 -0.29
C MET A 228 17.89 -22.05 -0.33
N LEU A 229 17.97 -20.73 -0.09
CA LEU A 229 19.21 -19.97 -0.05
C LEU A 229 20.01 -20.21 1.23
N GLU A 230 19.33 -20.36 2.37
CA GLU A 230 19.94 -20.65 3.67
C GLU A 230 20.51 -22.08 3.71
N GLU A 231 19.76 -23.06 3.18
CA GLU A 231 20.14 -24.47 3.15
C GLU A 231 21.07 -24.84 1.99
N MET A 232 21.38 -23.90 1.10
CA MET A 232 22.21 -24.17 -0.07
C MET A 232 23.63 -24.58 0.35
N GLU A 233 23.97 -25.85 0.13
CA GLU A 233 25.32 -26.39 0.35
C GLU A 233 26.27 -25.89 -0.74
N VAL A 234 26.76 -24.67 -0.58
CA VAL A 234 27.73 -24.06 -1.48
C VAL A 234 28.91 -23.44 -0.75
N ASP A 235 30.04 -23.35 -1.47
CA ASP A 235 31.27 -22.76 -0.97
C ASP A 235 31.17 -21.24 -1.01
N TRP A 236 30.65 -20.65 0.06
CA TRP A 236 30.59 -19.21 0.25
C TRP A 236 31.99 -18.60 0.34
N GLU A 237 32.26 -17.60 -0.50
CA GLU A 237 33.48 -16.81 -0.44
C GLU A 237 33.27 -15.61 0.49
N LYS A 238 34.34 -15.17 1.17
CA LYS A 238 34.29 -13.87 1.85
C LYS A 238 34.20 -12.77 0.80
N SER A 239 33.23 -11.87 0.95
CA SER A 239 33.13 -10.66 0.13
C SER A 239 34.47 -9.91 0.16
N ALA A 240 34.93 -9.46 -1.01
CA ALA A 240 36.20 -8.77 -1.19
C ALA A 240 36.11 -7.25 -0.90
N TYR A 241 34.95 -6.77 -0.45
CA TYR A 241 34.65 -5.37 -0.21
C TYR A 241 34.82 -4.96 1.26
#